data_AF-A0A1N7GVR2-F1
#
_entry.id   AF-A0A1N7GVR2-F1
#
_cell.length_a   1.000
_cell.length_b   1.000
_cell.length_c   1.000
_cell.angle_alpha   90.00
_cell.angle_beta   90.00
_cell.angle_gamma   90.00
#
_symmetry.space_group_name_H-M   'P 1'
#
loop_
_entity.id
_entity.type
_entity.pdbx_description
1 polymer ?
#
loop_
_entity_poly.entity_id
_entity_poly.type
_entity_poly.pdbx_seq_one_letter_code
_entity_poly.pdbx_strand_id
1 'polypeptide(L)'
;MSKLAVLSLATLAFSAAAHADIDVQLGSTERVTRLFAYPNNCNVICFRNWTLEQTVEHYLTQSVQRDGYSAAKVSVKSDNDKVYASISGVPQDYGKPLTALLDAGDLAYKGATKLNSDNKWAYDWYLFLPLGMALENRKSIELLHFPPDYSLTQAQDYLESATTDRWATLLTANGIAAEQTPAFQTIVDIAPIAAPSNAGQALGGVYDYFNDYQTTMVKQVSQNASGDALPMVAFGAPVRNWIKTQYGQTVDVLGLATITPTAGVKVPVLGSNHPSYIWYAADPDSYNGDQAKADAAGLKVMGQDLSAACWQAGMGSKPGTDPSAQLNQCTQTWQVTQKEETCELFYTSIRKLSADEAAKKCAEPAIKSQLPQLKVPMPALPDAV
;
A
#
# COMPACT_ATOMS: atom_id res chain seq x y z
N MET A 1 62.34 -9.34 12.38
CA MET A 1 60.95 -9.49 12.86
C MET A 1 60.04 -8.82 11.84
N SER A 2 59.51 -9.58 10.88
CA SER A 2 58.55 -9.07 9.89
C SER A 2 57.19 -9.69 10.15
N LYS A 3 56.19 -8.85 10.46
CA LYS A 3 54.79 -9.26 10.64
C LYS A 3 54.14 -9.36 9.26
N LEU A 4 53.69 -10.57 8.90
CA LEU A 4 52.80 -10.81 7.77
C LEU A 4 51.37 -10.45 8.18
N ALA A 5 50.77 -9.51 7.46
CA ALA A 5 49.35 -9.21 7.55
C ALA A 5 48.56 -10.24 6.74
N VAL A 6 47.62 -10.91 7.39
CA VAL A 6 46.65 -11.82 6.76
C VAL A 6 45.44 -10.97 6.35
N LEU A 7 45.20 -10.87 5.04
CA LEU A 7 43.96 -10.32 4.49
C LEU A 7 42.88 -11.40 4.49
N SER A 8 41.76 -11.14 5.17
CA SER A 8 40.56 -11.95 5.10
C SER A 8 39.80 -11.63 3.80
N LEU A 9 39.71 -12.58 2.87
CA LEU A 9 38.79 -12.51 1.74
C LEU A 9 37.36 -12.73 2.24
N ALA A 10 36.50 -11.73 2.12
CA ALA A 10 35.06 -11.89 2.25
C ALA A 10 34.51 -12.56 0.98
N THR A 11 34.00 -13.78 1.11
CA THR A 11 33.27 -14.49 0.05
C THR A 11 31.86 -13.93 -0.07
N LEU A 12 31.59 -13.14 -1.11
CA LEU A 12 30.23 -12.85 -1.56
C LEU A 12 29.64 -14.12 -2.18
N ALA A 13 28.80 -14.82 -1.43
CA ALA A 13 27.95 -15.87 -1.98
C ALA A 13 26.81 -15.22 -2.78
N PHE A 14 26.98 -15.10 -4.10
CA PHE A 14 25.86 -14.87 -5.01
C PHE A 14 25.09 -16.19 -5.14
N SER A 15 24.00 -16.33 -4.40
CA SER A 15 22.97 -17.32 -4.71
C SER A 15 22.33 -16.92 -6.04
N ALA A 16 22.83 -17.47 -7.15
CA ALA A 16 22.14 -17.37 -8.42
C ALA A 16 20.84 -18.17 -8.30
N ALA A 17 19.72 -17.50 -8.04
CA ALA A 17 18.42 -18.10 -8.24
C ALA A 17 18.33 -18.54 -9.72
N ALA A 18 18.02 -19.80 -9.97
CA ALA A 18 17.82 -20.29 -11.33
C ALA A 18 16.60 -19.56 -11.91
N HIS A 19 16.82 -18.63 -12.83
CA HIS A 19 15.75 -18.00 -13.58
C HIS A 19 15.16 -19.02 -14.55
N ALA A 20 13.85 -19.14 -14.54
CA ALA A 20 13.10 -20.06 -15.39
C ALA A 20 12.14 -19.29 -16.31
N ASP A 21 11.77 -19.95 -17.39
CA ASP A 21 10.58 -19.62 -18.15
C ASP A 21 9.45 -20.45 -17.55
N ILE A 22 8.42 -19.78 -17.03
CA ILE A 22 7.26 -20.41 -16.41
C ILE A 22 6.01 -20.12 -17.24
N ASP A 23 5.18 -21.14 -17.40
CA ASP A 23 3.84 -21.00 -17.99
C ASP A 23 2.79 -21.17 -16.91
N VAL A 24 1.96 -20.15 -16.73
CA VAL A 24 0.90 -20.11 -15.73
C VAL A 24 -0.44 -20.09 -16.44
N GLN A 25 -1.29 -21.09 -16.20
CA GLN A 25 -2.68 -21.07 -16.67
C GLN A 25 -3.50 -20.15 -15.74
N LEU A 26 -3.91 -19.00 -16.25
CA LEU A 26 -4.63 -17.98 -15.46
C LEU A 26 -6.12 -18.31 -15.26
N GLY A 27 -6.67 -19.19 -16.10
CA GLY A 27 -8.06 -19.64 -16.02
C GLY A 27 -8.78 -19.54 -17.35
N SER A 28 -10.12 -19.60 -17.32
CA SER A 28 -10.93 -19.36 -18.51
C SER A 28 -10.91 -17.88 -18.90
N THR A 29 -11.18 -17.58 -20.17
CA THR A 29 -11.35 -16.20 -20.67
C THR A 29 -12.36 -15.42 -19.81
N GLU A 30 -13.46 -16.06 -19.41
CA GLU A 30 -14.49 -15.46 -18.56
C GLU A 30 -13.96 -15.11 -17.16
N ARG A 31 -13.22 -16.03 -16.51
CA ARG A 31 -12.62 -15.77 -15.19
C ARG A 31 -11.64 -14.61 -15.27
N VAL A 32 -10.72 -14.65 -16.23
CA VAL A 32 -9.68 -13.64 -16.38
C VAL A 32 -10.28 -12.27 -16.72
N THR A 33 -11.32 -12.24 -17.55
CA THR A 33 -12.09 -11.01 -17.84
C THR A 33 -12.60 -10.37 -16.55
N ARG A 34 -13.21 -11.15 -15.66
CA ARG A 34 -13.75 -10.65 -14.37
C ARG A 34 -12.67 -10.18 -13.42
N LEU A 35 -11.60 -10.98 -13.25
CA LEU A 35 -10.57 -10.70 -12.24
C LEU A 35 -9.64 -9.55 -12.64
N PHE A 36 -9.47 -9.31 -13.94
CA PHE A 36 -8.71 -8.17 -14.48
C PHE A 36 -9.59 -6.95 -14.81
N ALA A 37 -10.86 -6.98 -14.38
CA ALA A 37 -11.87 -5.94 -14.61
C ALA A 37 -12.06 -5.56 -16.08
N TYR A 38 -11.77 -6.47 -17.02
CA TYR A 38 -11.78 -6.18 -18.46
C TYR A 38 -13.22 -6.12 -19.02
N PRO A 39 -13.54 -5.18 -19.93
CA PRO A 39 -12.75 -3.99 -20.25
C PRO A 39 -12.82 -2.97 -19.11
N ASN A 40 -11.67 -2.41 -18.73
CA ASN A 40 -11.53 -1.59 -17.52
C ASN A 40 -11.40 -0.09 -17.80
N ASN A 41 -11.52 0.35 -19.05
CA ASN A 41 -11.47 1.77 -19.43
C ASN A 41 -12.26 2.09 -20.72
N CYS A 42 -13.35 1.34 -20.95
CA CYS A 42 -14.17 1.46 -22.14
C CYS A 42 -15.63 1.77 -21.82
N ASN A 43 -16.21 2.67 -22.61
CA ASN A 43 -17.67 2.78 -22.78
C ASN A 43 -17.98 2.56 -24.28
N VAL A 44 -18.70 3.49 -24.93
CA VAL A 44 -18.84 3.50 -26.40
C VAL A 44 -17.48 3.69 -27.09
N ILE A 45 -16.55 4.36 -26.42
CA ILE A 45 -15.17 4.59 -26.86
C ILE A 45 -14.24 4.10 -25.75
N CYS A 46 -13.21 3.35 -26.11
CA CYS A 46 -12.15 2.91 -25.19
C CYS A 46 -11.07 3.97 -25.06
N PHE A 47 -10.73 4.35 -23.82
CA PHE A 47 -9.57 5.20 -23.57
C PHE A 47 -8.27 4.49 -23.96
N ARG A 48 -8.13 3.19 -23.59
CA ARG A 48 -7.12 2.28 -24.14
C ARG A 48 -7.80 1.05 -24.71
N ASN A 49 -7.76 0.91 -26.04
CA ASN A 49 -8.37 -0.22 -26.72
C ASN A 49 -7.47 -1.48 -26.67
N TRP A 50 -7.15 -1.93 -25.46
CA TRP A 50 -6.36 -3.14 -25.24
C TRP A 50 -7.21 -4.40 -25.40
N THR A 51 -6.58 -5.48 -25.83
CA THR A 51 -7.18 -6.82 -25.69
C THR A 51 -7.12 -7.28 -24.23
N LEU A 52 -7.81 -8.38 -23.91
CA LEU A 52 -7.71 -9.01 -22.60
C LEU A 52 -6.25 -9.38 -22.30
N GLU A 53 -5.55 -9.99 -23.27
CA GLU A 53 -4.15 -10.40 -23.15
C GLU A 53 -3.24 -9.22 -22.86
N GLN A 54 -3.39 -8.10 -23.57
CA GLN A 54 -2.61 -6.89 -23.34
C GLN A 54 -2.86 -6.30 -21.94
N THR A 55 -4.12 -6.32 -21.47
CA THR A 55 -4.48 -5.85 -20.13
C THR A 55 -3.80 -6.70 -19.05
N VAL A 56 -3.86 -8.03 -19.20
CA VAL A 56 -3.22 -8.97 -18.27
C VAL A 56 -1.71 -8.83 -18.33
N GLU A 57 -1.11 -8.78 -19.52
CA GLU A 57 0.33 -8.63 -19.73
C GLU A 57 0.86 -7.37 -19.06
N HIS A 58 0.12 -6.26 -19.14
CA HIS A 58 0.45 -5.00 -18.49
C HIS A 58 0.58 -5.14 -16.97
N TYR A 59 -0.45 -5.65 -16.28
CA TYR A 59 -0.40 -5.82 -14.82
C TYR A 59 0.64 -6.85 -14.37
N LEU A 60 0.80 -7.95 -15.11
CA LEU A 60 1.82 -8.94 -14.78
C LEU A 60 3.24 -8.38 -14.99
N THR A 61 3.44 -7.53 -16.01
CA THR A 61 4.70 -6.81 -16.23
C THR A 61 5.02 -5.87 -15.08
N GLN A 62 4.02 -5.11 -14.58
CA GLN A 62 4.20 -4.27 -13.39
C GLN A 62 4.61 -5.11 -12.17
N SER A 63 3.97 -6.26 -11.97
CA SER A 63 4.25 -7.15 -10.83
C SER A 63 5.71 -7.61 -10.81
N VAL A 64 6.21 -8.17 -11.92
CA VAL A 64 7.61 -8.64 -12.00
C VAL A 64 8.63 -7.51 -11.87
N GLN A 65 8.31 -6.32 -12.38
CA GLN A 65 9.16 -5.14 -12.23
C GLN A 65 9.24 -4.67 -10.77
N ARG A 66 8.11 -4.66 -10.06
CA ARG A 66 8.02 -4.26 -8.65
C ARG A 66 8.61 -5.29 -7.69
N ASP A 67 8.63 -6.54 -8.10
CA ASP A 67 9.44 -7.58 -7.46
C ASP A 67 10.95 -7.43 -7.73
N GLY A 68 11.37 -6.50 -8.59
CA GLY A 68 12.78 -6.25 -8.88
C GLY A 68 13.39 -7.17 -9.95
N TYR A 69 12.58 -7.94 -10.68
CA TYR A 69 13.05 -8.77 -11.79
C TYR A 69 13.18 -7.94 -13.07
N SER A 70 14.19 -7.08 -13.14
CA SER A 70 14.39 -6.11 -14.24
C SER A 70 14.59 -6.74 -15.63
N ALA A 71 15.02 -8.01 -15.69
CA ALA A 71 15.18 -8.76 -16.93
C ALA A 71 13.96 -9.61 -17.30
N ALA A 72 12.91 -9.62 -16.46
CA ALA A 72 11.74 -10.42 -16.69
C ALA A 72 10.97 -9.97 -17.93
N LYS A 73 10.38 -10.94 -18.63
CA LYS A 73 9.47 -10.68 -19.76
C LYS A 73 8.20 -11.46 -19.53
N VAL A 74 7.08 -10.81 -19.78
CA VAL A 74 5.75 -11.40 -19.72
C VAL A 74 5.18 -11.43 -21.13
N SER A 75 4.53 -12.53 -21.48
CA SER A 75 3.63 -12.58 -22.63
C SER A 75 2.34 -13.30 -22.26
N VAL A 76 1.20 -12.81 -22.75
CA VAL A 76 -0.11 -13.43 -22.48
C VAL A 76 -0.76 -13.88 -23.77
N LYS A 77 -1.34 -15.09 -23.75
CA LYS A 77 -2.03 -15.68 -24.89
C LYS A 77 -3.30 -16.38 -24.46
N SER A 78 -4.28 -16.39 -25.34
CA SER A 78 -5.47 -17.21 -25.21
C SER A 78 -5.42 -18.40 -26.17
N ASP A 79 -5.77 -19.58 -25.67
CA ASP A 79 -5.94 -20.80 -26.46
C ASP A 79 -7.07 -21.64 -25.87
N ASN A 80 -7.99 -22.12 -26.72
CA ASN A 80 -9.13 -22.98 -26.34
C ASN A 80 -9.89 -22.48 -25.08
N ASP A 81 -10.36 -21.23 -25.09
CA ASP A 81 -11.08 -20.55 -24.00
C ASP A 81 -10.31 -20.42 -22.67
N LYS A 82 -8.99 -20.60 -22.71
CA LYS A 82 -8.10 -20.42 -21.56
C LYS A 82 -7.06 -19.36 -21.84
N VAL A 83 -6.69 -18.62 -20.80
CA VAL A 83 -5.63 -17.61 -20.87
C VAL A 83 -4.40 -18.11 -20.12
N TYR A 84 -3.24 -17.92 -20.72
CA TYR A 84 -1.94 -18.33 -20.20
C TYR A 84 -0.98 -17.14 -20.16
N ALA A 85 -0.20 -17.04 -19.10
CA ALA A 85 0.95 -16.13 -19.02
C ALA A 85 2.25 -16.93 -19.10
N SER A 86 3.13 -16.55 -20.01
CA SER A 86 4.51 -17.02 -20.05
C SER A 86 5.39 -15.93 -19.44
N ILE A 87 6.10 -16.26 -18.37
CA ILE A 87 6.93 -15.33 -17.60
C ILE A 87 8.35 -15.89 -17.56
N SER A 88 9.30 -15.13 -18.09
CA SER A 88 10.74 -15.45 -18.08
C SER A 88 11.49 -14.54 -17.13
N GLY A 89 12.70 -14.94 -16.72
CA GLY A 89 13.55 -14.12 -15.86
C GLY A 89 13.11 -14.05 -14.39
N VAL A 90 12.28 -15.00 -13.94
CA VAL A 90 11.75 -15.09 -12.57
C VAL A 90 12.08 -16.46 -11.95
N PRO A 91 11.93 -16.65 -10.62
CA PRO A 91 12.02 -17.97 -10.00
C PRO A 91 11.02 -18.97 -10.58
N GLN A 92 11.37 -20.26 -10.59
CA GLN A 92 10.53 -21.33 -11.15
C GLN A 92 9.14 -21.41 -10.51
N ASP A 93 8.98 -20.94 -9.28
CA ASP A 93 7.72 -20.97 -8.57
C ASP A 93 7.01 -19.61 -8.43
N TYR A 94 7.45 -18.59 -9.19
CA TYR A 94 6.80 -17.27 -9.23
C TYR A 94 5.31 -17.34 -9.62
N GLY A 95 4.87 -18.40 -10.30
CA GLY A 95 3.46 -18.62 -10.62
C GLY A 95 2.56 -18.91 -9.40
N LYS A 96 3.13 -19.32 -8.26
CA LYS A 96 2.37 -19.61 -7.04
C LYS A 96 1.70 -18.37 -6.44
N PRO A 97 2.42 -17.26 -6.12
CA PRO A 97 1.76 -16.07 -5.57
C PRO A 97 0.76 -15.44 -6.55
N LEU A 98 1.00 -15.51 -7.86
CA LEU A 98 0.03 -15.09 -8.86
C LEU A 98 -1.26 -15.94 -8.82
N THR A 99 -1.13 -17.26 -8.80
CA THR A 99 -2.29 -18.17 -8.68
C THR A 99 -3.06 -17.90 -7.40
N ALA A 100 -2.35 -17.70 -6.28
CA ALA A 100 -2.96 -17.40 -4.98
C ALA A 100 -3.76 -16.09 -4.98
N LEU A 101 -3.26 -15.04 -5.65
CA LEU A 101 -3.97 -13.77 -5.85
C LEU A 101 -5.26 -13.98 -6.65
N LEU A 102 -5.21 -14.73 -7.76
CA LEU A 102 -6.39 -14.97 -8.60
C LEU A 102 -7.44 -15.83 -7.87
N ASP A 103 -7.00 -16.81 -7.10
CA ASP A 103 -7.89 -17.65 -6.29
C ASP A 103 -8.58 -16.84 -5.17
N ALA A 104 -7.85 -15.91 -4.53
CA ALA A 104 -8.47 -14.92 -3.65
C ALA A 104 -9.44 -14.02 -4.43
N GLY A 105 -9.08 -13.64 -5.66
CA GLY A 105 -9.95 -12.88 -6.56
C GLY A 105 -11.30 -13.53 -6.83
N ASP A 106 -11.38 -14.86 -6.93
CA ASP A 106 -12.66 -15.56 -7.06
C ASP A 106 -13.56 -15.36 -5.83
N LEU A 107 -12.98 -15.29 -4.62
CA LEU A 107 -13.71 -14.96 -3.39
C LEU A 107 -14.24 -13.53 -3.44
N ALA A 108 -13.43 -12.58 -3.93
CA ALA A 108 -13.85 -11.19 -4.10
C ALA A 108 -14.99 -11.07 -5.12
N TYR A 109 -14.90 -11.78 -6.25
CA TYR A 109 -15.95 -11.83 -7.26
C TYR A 109 -17.27 -12.40 -6.72
N LYS A 110 -17.19 -13.47 -5.92
CA LYS A 110 -18.36 -14.02 -5.22
C LYS A 110 -18.99 -12.99 -4.28
N GLY A 111 -18.16 -12.27 -3.51
CA GLY A 111 -18.59 -11.18 -2.64
C GLY A 111 -19.30 -10.05 -3.39
N ALA A 112 -18.66 -9.55 -4.46
CA ALA A 112 -19.21 -8.51 -5.33
C ALA A 112 -20.54 -8.92 -5.98
N THR A 113 -20.62 -10.17 -6.47
CA THR A 113 -21.85 -10.72 -7.06
C THR A 113 -22.98 -10.75 -6.03
N LYS A 114 -22.69 -11.17 -4.80
CA LYS A 114 -23.67 -11.17 -3.71
C LYS A 114 -24.09 -9.76 -3.33
N LEU A 115 -23.15 -8.82 -3.24
CA LEU A 115 -23.42 -7.41 -2.95
C LEU A 115 -24.34 -6.78 -4.01
N ASN A 116 -24.09 -7.08 -5.28
CA ASN A 116 -24.95 -6.64 -6.38
C ASN A 116 -26.34 -7.28 -6.33
N SER A 117 -26.45 -8.58 -6.05
CA SER A 117 -27.75 -9.25 -5.91
C SER A 117 -28.60 -8.69 -4.77
N ASP A 118 -27.96 -8.06 -3.77
CA ASP A 118 -28.62 -7.37 -2.68
C ASP A 118 -28.95 -5.90 -3.00
N ASN A 119 -28.73 -5.45 -4.25
CA ASN A 119 -28.92 -4.09 -4.73
C ASN A 119 -28.07 -3.03 -4.00
N LYS A 120 -26.86 -3.42 -3.56
CA LYS A 120 -25.92 -2.54 -2.86
C LYS A 120 -24.68 -2.18 -3.68
N TRP A 121 -24.58 -2.69 -4.91
CA TRP A 121 -23.50 -2.34 -5.83
C TRP A 121 -23.88 -1.06 -6.58
N ALA A 122 -23.03 -0.04 -6.52
CA ALA A 122 -23.26 1.19 -7.29
C ALA A 122 -22.89 0.98 -8.76
N TYR A 123 -23.58 1.70 -9.66
CA TYR A 123 -23.41 1.50 -11.11
C TYR A 123 -22.02 1.89 -11.63
N ASP A 124 -21.30 2.73 -10.90
CA ASP A 124 -19.97 3.25 -11.21
C ASP A 124 -18.85 2.50 -10.46
N TRP A 125 -19.18 1.39 -9.80
CA TRP A 125 -18.21 0.55 -9.09
C TRP A 125 -17.71 -0.59 -9.97
N TYR A 126 -16.42 -0.90 -9.83
CA TYR A 126 -15.75 -2.01 -10.50
C TYR A 126 -15.09 -2.92 -9.48
N LEU A 127 -15.25 -4.24 -9.59
CA LEU A 127 -14.39 -5.17 -8.85
C LEU A 127 -12.95 -4.94 -9.32
N PHE A 128 -12.05 -4.61 -8.40
CA PHE A 128 -10.65 -4.35 -8.73
C PHE A 128 -9.75 -4.99 -7.69
N LEU A 129 -8.99 -5.99 -8.14
CA LEU A 129 -7.96 -6.64 -7.33
C LEU A 129 -6.68 -5.78 -7.33
N PRO A 130 -5.78 -5.92 -6.34
CA PRO A 130 -4.47 -5.25 -6.29
C PRO A 130 -3.50 -5.81 -7.35
N LEU A 131 -3.89 -5.68 -8.62
CA LEU A 131 -3.15 -6.11 -9.79
C LEU A 131 -1.92 -5.24 -9.99
N GLY A 132 -0.83 -5.84 -10.45
CA GLY A 132 0.42 -5.11 -10.63
C GLY A 132 1.21 -4.91 -9.36
N MET A 133 0.80 -5.39 -8.19
CA MET A 133 1.61 -5.31 -6.98
C MET A 133 2.82 -6.24 -7.00
N ALA A 134 3.84 -5.94 -6.19
CA ALA A 134 4.89 -6.92 -5.88
C ALA A 134 4.24 -8.17 -5.26
N LEU A 135 4.54 -9.35 -5.82
CA LEU A 135 3.93 -10.62 -5.44
C LEU A 135 4.82 -11.44 -4.51
N GLU A 136 6.13 -11.39 -4.70
CA GLU A 136 7.11 -12.22 -3.99
C GLU A 136 8.05 -11.40 -3.11
N ASN A 137 8.72 -10.39 -3.67
CA ASN A 137 9.79 -9.61 -3.02
C ASN A 137 9.26 -8.42 -2.21
N ARG A 138 8.13 -8.65 -1.55
CA ARG A 138 7.44 -7.67 -0.70
C ARG A 138 8.24 -7.39 0.57
N LYS A 139 8.22 -6.14 1.00
CA LYS A 139 8.88 -5.65 2.22
C LYS A 139 7.89 -5.33 3.33
N SER A 140 6.68 -4.93 2.98
CA SER A 140 5.60 -4.64 3.93
C SER A 140 4.25 -4.69 3.23
N ILE A 141 3.18 -4.72 4.03
CA ILE A 141 1.80 -4.77 3.56
C ILE A 141 1.05 -3.52 4.02
N GLU A 142 0.20 -3.00 3.14
CA GLU A 142 -0.66 -1.86 3.39
C GLU A 142 -2.12 -2.32 3.36
N LEU A 143 -2.81 -2.24 4.50
CA LEU A 143 -4.25 -2.42 4.52
C LEU A 143 -4.92 -1.08 4.27
N LEU A 144 -5.68 -1.00 3.18
CA LEU A 144 -6.39 0.19 2.75
C LEU A 144 -7.90 -0.04 2.67
N HIS A 145 -8.62 1.06 2.50
CA HIS A 145 -10.07 1.04 2.45
C HIS A 145 -10.55 0.48 1.11
N PHE A 146 -10.26 1.21 0.02
CA PHE A 146 -10.61 0.85 -1.35
C PHE A 146 -9.71 1.63 -2.35
N PRO A 147 -9.51 1.12 -3.58
CA PRO A 147 -8.80 1.85 -4.62
C PRO A 147 -9.68 2.90 -5.30
N PRO A 148 -9.14 4.07 -5.68
CA PRO A 148 -9.88 5.01 -6.50
C PRO A 148 -10.06 4.47 -7.94
N ASP A 149 -11.21 4.78 -8.54
CA ASP A 149 -11.60 4.35 -9.88
C ASP A 149 -10.63 4.79 -10.98
N TYR A 150 -9.98 5.95 -10.86
CA TYR A 150 -9.03 6.42 -11.85
C TYR A 150 -7.72 5.59 -11.87
N SER A 151 -7.35 4.90 -10.78
CA SER A 151 -6.21 3.96 -10.79
C SER A 151 -6.50 2.78 -11.73
N LEU A 152 -7.76 2.36 -11.80
CA LEU A 152 -8.23 1.40 -12.78
C LEU A 152 -8.40 2.06 -14.15
N THR A 153 -9.34 3.00 -14.28
CA THR A 153 -9.88 3.46 -15.56
C THR A 153 -8.95 4.40 -16.33
N GLN A 154 -8.07 5.13 -15.65
CA GLN A 154 -7.16 6.09 -16.28
C GLN A 154 -5.70 5.64 -16.20
N ALA A 155 -5.20 5.23 -15.05
CA ALA A 155 -3.80 4.88 -14.89
C ALA A 155 -3.49 3.47 -15.41
N GLN A 156 -4.39 2.51 -15.18
CA GLN A 156 -4.08 1.08 -15.25
C GLN A 156 -2.92 0.72 -14.33
N ASP A 157 -2.85 1.38 -13.18
CA ASP A 157 -1.79 1.20 -12.21
C ASP A 157 -2.35 1.44 -10.81
N TYR A 158 -2.36 0.38 -10.01
CA TYR A 158 -2.88 0.41 -8.65
C TYR A 158 -2.11 1.36 -7.72
N LEU A 159 -0.83 1.60 -8.01
CA LEU A 159 0.02 2.52 -7.24
C LEU A 159 0.01 3.95 -7.80
N GLU A 160 -0.71 4.21 -8.89
CA GLU A 160 -0.88 5.57 -9.42
C GLU A 160 -2.14 6.20 -8.81
N SER A 161 -1.95 6.85 -7.66
CA SER A 161 -2.99 7.58 -6.95
C SER A 161 -2.39 8.63 -6.03
N ALA A 162 -3.13 9.72 -5.77
CA ALA A 162 -2.66 10.73 -4.83
C ALA A 162 -2.27 10.13 -3.46
N THR A 163 -3.06 9.16 -2.98
CA THR A 163 -2.84 8.43 -1.71
C THR A 163 -1.52 7.67 -1.72
N THR A 164 -1.28 6.85 -2.76
CA THR A 164 -0.08 5.99 -2.88
C THR A 164 1.16 6.79 -3.26
N ASP A 165 1.04 7.78 -4.15
CA ASP A 165 2.16 8.66 -4.54
C ASP A 165 2.68 9.47 -3.34
N ARG A 166 1.75 9.96 -2.51
CA ARG A 166 2.13 10.63 -1.26
C ARG A 166 2.86 9.67 -0.35
N TRP A 167 2.34 8.46 -0.15
CA TRP A 167 2.95 7.51 0.77
C TRP A 167 4.35 7.08 0.30
N ALA A 168 4.54 6.84 -1.01
CA ALA A 168 5.85 6.62 -1.62
C ALA A 168 6.83 7.77 -1.37
N THR A 169 6.35 9.02 -1.41
CA THR A 169 7.16 10.20 -1.05
C THR A 169 7.60 10.17 0.42
N LEU A 170 6.72 9.74 1.34
CA LEU A 170 7.07 9.61 2.76
C LEU A 170 8.05 8.46 3.02
N LEU A 171 7.92 7.34 2.30
CA LEU A 171 8.90 6.26 2.32
C LEU A 171 10.27 6.74 1.83
N THR A 172 10.29 7.60 0.80
CA THR A 172 11.51 8.21 0.27
C THR A 172 12.16 9.16 1.27
N ALA A 173 11.36 9.98 1.96
CA ALA A 173 11.85 10.81 3.08
C ALA A 173 12.47 9.97 4.21
N ASN A 174 12.08 8.68 4.31
CA ASN A 174 12.63 7.71 5.26
C ASN A 174 13.73 6.82 4.68
N GLY A 175 14.33 7.21 3.56
CA GLY A 175 15.53 6.59 3.00
C GLY A 175 15.27 5.38 2.10
N ILE A 176 14.02 5.08 1.74
CA ILE A 176 13.72 4.09 0.70
C ILE A 176 13.95 4.74 -0.67
N ALA A 177 14.73 4.10 -1.54
CA ALA A 177 14.91 4.60 -2.90
C ALA A 177 13.56 4.59 -3.65
N ALA A 178 13.29 5.61 -4.47
CA ALA A 178 11.98 5.79 -5.11
C ALA A 178 11.55 4.54 -5.91
N GLU A 179 12.48 3.94 -6.65
CA GLU A 179 12.29 2.71 -7.42
C GLU A 179 12.03 1.47 -6.57
N GLN A 180 12.32 1.51 -5.27
CA GLN A 180 12.09 0.41 -4.32
C GLN A 180 10.80 0.59 -3.52
N THR A 181 10.20 1.79 -3.50
CA THR A 181 8.96 2.05 -2.76
C THR A 181 7.81 1.09 -3.12
N PRO A 182 7.62 0.62 -4.38
CA PRO A 182 6.53 -0.32 -4.67
C PRO A 182 6.58 -1.63 -3.88
N ALA A 183 7.77 -2.11 -3.53
CA ALA A 183 7.91 -3.33 -2.73
C ALA A 183 7.42 -3.17 -1.28
N PHE A 184 7.29 -1.93 -0.80
CA PHE A 184 6.72 -1.61 0.52
C PHE A 184 5.20 -1.39 0.45
N GLN A 185 4.64 -1.15 -0.73
CA GLN A 185 3.25 -0.75 -0.94
C GLN A 185 2.40 -1.90 -1.50
N THR A 186 2.60 -3.14 -1.06
CA THR A 186 1.68 -4.23 -1.43
C THR A 186 0.36 -4.03 -0.69
N ILE A 187 -0.69 -3.68 -1.42
CA ILE A 187 -1.98 -3.31 -0.86
C ILE A 187 -2.91 -4.53 -0.72
N VAL A 188 -3.67 -4.55 0.37
CA VAL A 188 -4.91 -5.31 0.51
C VAL A 188 -6.02 -4.35 0.89
N ASP A 189 -7.04 -4.24 0.03
CA ASP A 189 -8.21 -3.42 0.32
C ASP A 189 -9.28 -4.21 1.06
N ILE A 190 -9.88 -3.59 2.08
CA ILE A 190 -11.05 -4.16 2.75
C ILE A 190 -12.31 -4.07 1.86
N ALA A 191 -12.31 -3.23 0.83
CA ALA A 191 -13.27 -3.29 -0.25
C ALA A 191 -12.50 -3.29 -1.59
N PRO A 192 -12.35 -4.45 -2.27
CA PRO A 192 -11.68 -4.52 -3.58
C PRO A 192 -12.58 -3.97 -4.68
N ILE A 193 -13.00 -2.71 -4.53
CA ILE A 193 -13.94 -2.00 -5.37
C ILE A 193 -13.28 -0.68 -5.79
N ALA A 194 -12.94 -0.58 -7.08
CA ALA A 194 -12.63 0.70 -7.69
C ALA A 194 -13.89 1.56 -7.69
N ALA A 195 -13.82 2.67 -6.96
CA ALA A 195 -14.93 3.61 -6.77
C ALA A 195 -14.42 5.06 -6.79
N PRO A 196 -15.29 6.07 -6.99
CA PRO A 196 -14.88 7.47 -6.90
C PRO A 196 -14.13 7.76 -5.60
N SER A 197 -13.11 8.61 -5.65
CA SER A 197 -12.21 8.86 -4.50
C SER A 197 -12.90 9.40 -3.24
N ASN A 198 -14.13 9.92 -3.37
CA ASN A 198 -14.98 10.40 -2.29
C ASN A 198 -16.06 9.38 -1.84
N ALA A 199 -16.06 8.16 -2.37
CA ALA A 199 -17.09 7.15 -2.12
C ALA A 199 -16.97 6.42 -0.77
N GLY A 200 -16.00 6.79 0.08
CA GLY A 200 -15.72 6.08 1.34
C GLY A 200 -16.94 5.90 2.24
N GLN A 201 -17.81 6.91 2.35
CA GLN A 201 -19.04 6.80 3.13
C GLN A 201 -20.05 5.81 2.49
N ALA A 202 -20.13 5.76 1.16
CA ALA A 202 -21.05 4.88 0.43
C ALA A 202 -20.64 3.40 0.53
N LEU A 203 -19.36 3.12 0.75
CA LEU A 203 -18.83 1.78 1.01
C LEU A 203 -19.09 1.31 2.46
N GLY A 204 -19.56 2.19 3.35
CA GLY A 204 -19.94 1.83 4.71
C GLY A 204 -20.94 0.67 4.73
N GLY A 205 -20.57 -0.43 5.39
CA GLY A 205 -21.43 -1.61 5.54
C GLY A 205 -21.36 -2.63 4.40
N VAL A 206 -20.43 -2.49 3.44
CA VAL A 206 -20.21 -3.49 2.38
C VAL A 206 -19.06 -4.46 2.68
N TYR A 207 -18.21 -4.16 3.66
CA TYR A 207 -16.95 -4.89 3.88
C TYR A 207 -17.16 -6.39 4.17
N ASP A 208 -18.24 -6.74 4.88
CA ASP A 208 -18.49 -8.14 5.27
C ASP A 208 -18.73 -9.08 4.07
N TYR A 209 -19.11 -8.54 2.92
CA TYR A 209 -19.24 -9.33 1.68
C TYR A 209 -17.90 -9.87 1.18
N PHE A 210 -16.79 -9.28 1.65
CA PHE A 210 -15.44 -9.60 1.21
C PHE A 210 -14.59 -10.27 2.31
N ASN A 211 -15.16 -10.67 3.45
CA ASN A 211 -14.42 -11.28 4.57
C ASN A 211 -13.53 -12.46 4.15
N ASP A 212 -14.04 -13.36 3.32
CA ASP A 212 -13.28 -14.50 2.81
C ASP A 212 -12.08 -14.06 1.96
N TYR A 213 -12.27 -13.05 1.09
CA TYR A 213 -11.20 -12.46 0.29
C TYR A 213 -10.15 -11.78 1.18
N GLN A 214 -10.58 -10.87 2.06
CA GLN A 214 -9.70 -10.05 2.87
C GLN A 214 -8.80 -10.89 3.77
N THR A 215 -9.40 -11.86 4.49
CA THR A 215 -8.64 -12.74 5.41
C THR A 215 -7.71 -13.68 4.65
N THR A 216 -8.12 -14.15 3.46
CA THR A 216 -7.27 -14.94 2.55
C THR A 216 -6.08 -14.11 2.07
N MET A 217 -6.31 -12.88 1.58
CA MET A 217 -5.26 -11.99 1.13
C MET A 217 -4.29 -11.67 2.27
N VAL A 218 -4.78 -11.24 3.44
CA VAL A 218 -3.92 -10.96 4.61
C VAL A 218 -3.08 -12.17 4.97
N LYS A 219 -3.66 -13.37 4.96
CA LYS A 219 -2.92 -14.62 5.21
C LYS A 219 -1.79 -14.84 4.21
N GLN A 220 -2.08 -14.66 2.91
CA GLN A 220 -1.14 -14.92 1.81
C GLN A 220 -0.03 -13.86 1.71
N VAL A 221 -0.36 -12.59 1.94
CA VAL A 221 0.58 -11.50 1.70
C VAL A 221 1.41 -11.12 2.92
N SER A 222 0.95 -11.40 4.13
CA SER A 222 1.68 -11.06 5.36
C SER A 222 2.89 -11.96 5.66
N GLN A 223 3.34 -12.76 4.69
CA GLN A 223 4.48 -13.66 4.81
C GLN A 223 5.38 -13.57 3.58
N ASN A 224 6.69 -13.70 3.77
CA ASN A 224 7.62 -13.90 2.65
C ASN A 224 7.64 -15.38 2.21
N ALA A 225 8.38 -15.70 1.14
CA ALA A 225 8.52 -17.07 0.64
C ALA A 225 9.13 -18.05 1.66
N SER A 226 9.89 -17.56 2.63
CA SER A 226 10.45 -18.34 3.75
C SER A 226 9.45 -18.57 4.89
N GLY A 227 8.27 -17.94 4.84
CA GLY A 227 7.24 -18.00 5.87
C GLY A 227 7.40 -16.98 7.00
N ASP A 228 8.39 -16.08 6.93
CA ASP A 228 8.56 -15.03 7.94
C ASP A 228 7.48 -13.95 7.76
N ALA A 229 7.00 -13.41 8.88
CA ALA A 229 6.01 -12.34 8.87
C ALA A 229 6.56 -11.05 8.25
N LEU A 230 5.74 -10.41 7.41
CA LEU A 230 5.97 -9.05 6.91
C LEU A 230 5.19 -8.03 7.76
N PRO A 231 5.76 -6.84 8.05
CA PRO A 231 5.07 -5.81 8.80
C PRO A 231 3.89 -5.25 8.00
N MET A 232 2.87 -4.81 8.73
CA MET A 232 1.63 -4.29 8.15
C MET A 232 1.30 -2.91 8.69
N VAL A 233 0.85 -2.01 7.81
CA VAL A 233 0.29 -0.70 8.18
C VAL A 233 -1.21 -0.69 7.90
N ALA A 234 -2.00 -0.29 8.89
CA ALA A 234 -3.46 -0.24 8.84
C ALA A 234 -3.93 1.22 8.71
N PHE A 235 -4.37 1.60 7.51
CA PHE A 235 -4.65 2.98 7.14
C PHE A 235 -6.11 3.38 7.38
N GLY A 236 -6.33 4.33 8.28
CA GLY A 236 -7.66 4.92 8.51
C GLY A 236 -8.56 4.12 9.44
N ALA A 237 -9.68 4.73 9.86
CA ALA A 237 -10.60 4.13 10.83
C ALA A 237 -11.31 2.86 10.30
N PRO A 238 -11.83 2.81 9.05
CA PRO A 238 -12.50 1.60 8.54
C PRO A 238 -11.60 0.35 8.61
N VAL A 239 -10.33 0.49 8.24
CA VAL A 239 -9.35 -0.61 8.27
C VAL A 239 -9.01 -1.01 9.71
N ARG A 240 -8.77 -0.05 10.60
CA ARG A 240 -8.47 -0.36 12.01
C ARG A 240 -9.65 -1.03 12.71
N ASN A 241 -10.88 -0.64 12.38
CA ASN A 241 -12.10 -1.31 12.83
C ASN A 241 -12.23 -2.72 12.24
N TRP A 242 -11.88 -2.91 10.97
CA TRP A 242 -11.85 -4.22 10.34
C TRP A 242 -10.88 -5.17 11.07
N ILE A 243 -9.67 -4.71 11.43
CA ILE A 243 -8.71 -5.49 12.22
C ILE A 243 -9.30 -5.91 13.57
N LYS A 244 -10.00 -5.00 14.24
CA LYS A 244 -10.68 -5.31 15.50
C LYS A 244 -11.75 -6.39 15.32
N THR A 245 -12.54 -6.30 14.26
CA THR A 245 -13.59 -7.28 13.95
C THR A 245 -12.99 -8.66 13.62
N GLN A 246 -11.97 -8.72 12.76
CA GLN A 246 -11.41 -10.00 12.29
C GLN A 246 -10.43 -10.66 13.26
N TYR A 247 -9.66 -9.86 14.01
CA TYR A 247 -8.56 -10.35 14.85
C TYR A 247 -8.67 -9.96 16.32
N GLY A 248 -9.71 -9.20 16.72
CA GLY A 248 -9.91 -8.77 18.10
C GLY A 248 -8.91 -7.71 18.59
N GLN A 249 -8.10 -7.15 17.70
CA GLN A 249 -7.06 -6.17 18.05
C GLN A 249 -7.54 -4.74 17.83
N THR A 250 -7.42 -3.89 18.84
CA THR A 250 -7.60 -2.44 18.69
C THR A 250 -6.27 -1.83 18.26
N VAL A 251 -6.28 -1.01 17.21
CA VAL A 251 -5.08 -0.35 16.68
C VAL A 251 -5.35 1.15 16.54
N ASP A 252 -4.67 1.95 17.33
CA ASP A 252 -4.75 3.41 17.26
C ASP A 252 -3.78 3.99 16.22
N VAL A 253 -3.90 5.28 15.88
CA VAL A 253 -2.90 5.96 15.04
C VAL A 253 -1.59 6.02 15.84
N LEU A 254 -0.51 5.49 15.25
CA LEU A 254 0.75 5.18 15.94
C LEU A 254 0.58 4.21 17.11
N GLY A 255 -0.46 3.38 17.09
CA GLY A 255 -0.65 2.25 17.99
C GLY A 255 -0.13 0.96 17.35
N LEU A 256 0.50 0.11 18.16
CA LEU A 256 0.96 -1.20 17.73
C LEU A 256 -0.02 -2.29 18.16
N ALA A 257 -0.20 -3.27 17.29
CA ALA A 257 -0.87 -4.52 17.58
C ALA A 257 -0.13 -5.71 16.96
N THR A 258 -0.61 -6.91 17.25
CA THR A 258 -0.14 -8.13 16.60
C THR A 258 -1.33 -8.97 16.22
N ILE A 259 -1.41 -9.34 14.94
CA ILE A 259 -2.42 -10.28 14.44
C ILE A 259 -1.79 -11.64 14.15
N THR A 260 -2.62 -12.68 14.02
CA THR A 260 -2.17 -14.05 13.70
C THR A 260 -3.01 -14.60 12.55
N PRO A 261 -2.72 -14.22 11.29
CA PRO A 261 -3.49 -14.67 10.13
C PRO A 261 -3.31 -16.16 9.81
N THR A 262 -2.13 -16.69 10.13
CA THR A 262 -1.79 -18.11 10.06
C THR A 262 -1.33 -18.57 11.43
N ALA A 263 -1.74 -19.76 11.85
CA ALA A 263 -1.28 -20.34 13.11
C ALA A 263 0.25 -20.32 13.21
N GLY A 264 0.77 -19.76 14.31
CA GLY A 264 2.21 -19.65 14.54
C GLY A 264 2.89 -18.42 13.91
N VAL A 265 2.21 -17.67 13.04
CA VAL A 265 2.79 -16.47 12.40
C VAL A 265 2.21 -15.20 13.01
N LYS A 266 3.08 -14.43 13.66
CA LYS A 266 2.73 -13.17 14.31
C LYS A 266 3.13 -12.00 13.42
N VAL A 267 2.13 -11.25 12.97
CA VAL A 267 2.32 -10.10 12.08
C VAL A 267 2.24 -8.83 12.92
N PRO A 268 3.31 -8.02 12.99
CA PRO A 268 3.25 -6.73 13.65
C PRO A 268 2.44 -5.75 12.80
N VAL A 269 1.49 -5.06 13.44
CA VAL A 269 0.61 -4.09 12.79
C VAL A 269 0.80 -2.72 13.42
N LEU A 270 0.98 -1.70 12.60
CA LEU A 270 0.93 -0.30 13.00
C LEU A 270 -0.34 0.36 12.47
N GLY A 271 -1.09 1.05 13.32
CA GLY A 271 -2.18 1.90 12.86
C GLY A 271 -1.67 3.26 12.38
N SER A 272 -2.21 3.75 11.28
CA SER A 272 -1.86 5.05 10.68
C SER A 272 -3.12 5.83 10.32
N ASN A 273 -2.97 7.15 10.15
CA ASN A 273 -3.98 7.92 9.43
C ASN A 273 -4.12 7.37 8.01
N HIS A 274 -5.29 7.51 7.39
CA HIS A 274 -5.38 7.26 5.95
C HIS A 274 -4.47 8.25 5.20
N PRO A 275 -3.71 7.87 4.14
CA PRO A 275 -2.73 8.78 3.56
C PRO A 275 -3.35 10.06 2.95
N SER A 276 -4.64 10.01 2.58
CA SER A 276 -5.38 11.19 2.11
C SER A 276 -5.92 12.10 3.22
N TYR A 277 -5.92 11.64 4.48
CA TYR A 277 -6.49 12.37 5.60
C TYR A 277 -5.85 13.75 5.80
N ILE A 278 -4.56 13.89 5.45
CA ILE A 278 -3.83 15.15 5.56
C ILE A 278 -4.49 16.29 4.78
N TRP A 279 -5.12 16.03 3.63
CA TRP A 279 -5.75 17.09 2.83
C TRP A 279 -6.99 17.63 3.52
N TYR A 280 -7.78 16.77 4.17
CA TYR A 280 -8.92 17.19 4.99
C TYR A 280 -8.46 17.87 6.28
N ALA A 281 -7.48 17.29 6.98
CA ALA A 281 -6.95 17.86 8.21
C ALA A 281 -6.30 19.23 8.00
N ALA A 282 -5.72 19.46 6.82
CA ALA A 282 -5.11 20.72 6.42
C ALA A 282 -6.04 21.62 5.61
N ASP A 283 -7.33 21.31 5.45
CA ASP A 283 -8.25 22.19 4.73
C ASP A 283 -8.75 23.34 5.62
N PRO A 284 -8.52 24.62 5.29
CA PRO A 284 -9.09 25.74 6.03
C PRO A 284 -10.62 25.69 6.14
N ASP A 285 -11.33 25.11 5.17
CA ASP A 285 -12.79 25.01 5.20
C ASP A 285 -13.28 24.10 6.34
N SER A 286 -12.47 23.12 6.75
CA SER A 286 -12.71 22.31 7.95
C SER A 286 -12.63 23.10 9.26
N TYR A 287 -12.15 24.35 9.21
CA TYR A 287 -11.94 25.22 10.37
C TYR A 287 -12.54 26.62 10.19
N ASN A 288 -13.65 26.75 9.44
CA ASN A 288 -14.32 28.04 9.17
C ASN A 288 -13.39 29.06 8.48
N GLY A 289 -12.51 28.60 7.60
CA GLY A 289 -11.51 29.42 6.90
C GLY A 289 -10.26 29.74 7.72
N ASP A 290 -10.09 29.18 8.93
CA ASP A 290 -8.93 29.43 9.79
C ASP A 290 -7.72 28.61 9.33
N GLN A 291 -6.90 29.21 8.47
CA GLN A 291 -5.69 28.57 7.94
C GLN A 291 -4.68 28.20 9.04
N ALA A 292 -4.57 28.97 10.13
CA ALA A 292 -3.61 28.67 11.18
C ALA A 292 -3.98 27.38 11.93
N LYS A 293 -5.28 27.13 12.16
CA LYS A 293 -5.75 25.85 12.72
C LYS A 293 -5.57 24.69 11.75
N ALA A 294 -5.88 24.91 10.47
CA ALA A 294 -5.68 23.91 9.44
C ALA A 294 -4.20 23.51 9.29
N ASP A 295 -3.28 24.49 9.29
CA ASP A 295 -1.84 24.25 9.29
C ASP A 295 -1.40 23.48 10.54
N ALA A 296 -1.88 23.85 11.73
CA ALA A 296 -1.53 23.15 12.97
C ALA A 296 -1.98 21.67 12.96
N ALA A 297 -3.19 21.39 12.45
CA ALA A 297 -3.69 20.03 12.30
C ALA A 297 -2.93 19.25 11.22
N GLY A 298 -2.69 19.87 10.06
CA GLY A 298 -1.94 19.28 8.96
C GLY A 298 -0.49 18.94 9.33
N LEU A 299 0.20 19.82 10.08
CA LEU A 299 1.54 19.57 10.62
C LEU A 299 1.57 18.34 11.52
N LYS A 300 0.54 18.19 12.36
CA LYS A 300 0.43 17.05 13.28
C LYS A 300 0.22 15.73 12.54
N VAL A 301 -0.66 15.72 11.55
CA VAL A 301 -0.86 14.56 10.67
C VAL A 301 0.42 14.24 9.90
N MET A 302 1.13 15.25 9.39
CA MET A 302 2.42 15.03 8.71
C MET A 302 3.44 14.33 9.62
N GLY A 303 3.59 14.78 10.86
CA GLY A 303 4.50 14.14 11.83
C GLY A 303 4.10 12.70 12.15
N GLN A 304 2.80 12.40 12.23
CA GLN A 304 2.31 11.03 12.42
C GLN A 304 2.60 10.15 11.21
N ASP A 305 2.29 10.64 10.01
CA ASP A 305 2.46 9.87 8.78
C ASP A 305 3.93 9.60 8.47
N LEU A 306 4.82 10.58 8.67
CA LEU A 306 6.27 10.39 8.57
C LEU A 306 6.78 9.35 9.58
N SER A 307 6.25 9.35 10.80
CA SER A 307 6.59 8.34 11.81
C SER A 307 6.13 6.95 11.43
N ALA A 308 4.95 6.82 10.83
CA ALA A 308 4.42 5.54 10.37
C ALA A 308 5.15 5.02 9.12
N ALA A 309 5.44 5.88 8.14
CA ALA A 309 6.25 5.53 6.98
C ALA A 309 7.69 5.14 7.38
N CYS A 310 8.28 5.83 8.36
CA CYS A 310 9.55 5.45 8.98
C CYS A 310 9.52 4.05 9.59
N TRP A 311 8.44 3.73 10.31
CA TRP A 311 8.28 2.42 10.92
C TRP A 311 8.19 1.33 9.86
N GLN A 312 7.37 1.55 8.83
CA GLN A 312 7.23 0.63 7.70
C GLN A 312 8.56 0.42 6.97
N ALA A 313 9.26 1.51 6.65
CA ALA A 313 10.56 1.49 6.00
C ALA A 313 11.58 0.66 6.81
N GLY A 314 11.70 0.91 8.12
CA GLY A 314 12.63 0.19 8.99
C GLY A 314 12.29 -1.28 9.17
N MET A 315 11.02 -1.57 9.47
CA MET A 315 10.53 -2.95 9.66
C MET A 315 10.65 -3.78 8.39
N GLY A 316 10.31 -3.21 7.23
CA GLY A 316 10.35 -3.90 5.94
C GLY A 316 11.76 -4.06 5.37
N SER A 317 12.66 -3.14 5.69
CA SER A 317 14.07 -3.23 5.26
C SER A 317 14.87 -4.27 6.05
N LYS A 318 14.49 -4.50 7.32
CA LYS A 318 15.21 -5.40 8.22
C LYS A 318 14.24 -6.34 8.96
N PRO A 319 14.02 -7.55 8.44
CA PRO A 319 13.23 -8.58 9.12
C PRO A 319 13.73 -8.83 10.56
N GLY A 320 12.80 -9.05 11.48
CA GLY A 320 13.09 -9.27 12.90
C GLY A 320 13.39 -8.01 13.71
N THR A 321 13.27 -6.81 13.13
CA THR A 321 13.31 -5.54 13.88
C THR A 321 12.22 -5.51 14.96
N ASP A 322 12.54 -4.99 16.14
CA ASP A 322 11.56 -4.84 17.23
C ASP A 322 10.56 -3.72 16.90
N PRO A 323 9.25 -4.02 16.80
CA PRO A 323 8.25 -3.03 16.40
C PRO A 323 8.16 -1.81 17.31
N SER A 324 8.35 -2.00 18.62
CA SER A 324 8.20 -0.93 19.62
C SER A 324 9.40 0.01 19.61
N ALA A 325 10.62 -0.56 19.57
CA ALA A 325 11.85 0.20 19.45
C ALA A 325 11.88 1.02 18.16
N GLN A 326 11.47 0.41 17.03
CA GLN A 326 11.40 1.11 15.74
C GLN A 326 10.39 2.27 15.80
N LEU A 327 9.19 2.07 16.35
CA LEU A 327 8.19 3.13 16.43
C LEU A 327 8.64 4.29 17.35
N ASN A 328 9.24 3.96 18.49
CA ASN A 328 9.78 4.96 19.42
C ASN A 328 10.89 5.78 18.75
N GLN A 329 11.77 5.13 18.00
CA GLN A 329 12.80 5.83 17.22
C GLN A 329 12.18 6.75 16.17
N CYS A 330 11.21 6.26 15.39
CA CYS A 330 10.58 7.03 14.33
C CYS A 330 9.80 8.24 14.84
N THR A 331 9.04 8.08 15.92
CA THR A 331 8.32 9.19 16.57
C THR A 331 9.28 10.21 17.18
N GLN A 332 10.36 9.76 17.82
CA GLN A 332 11.42 10.64 18.31
C GLN A 332 12.09 11.41 17.16
N THR A 333 12.36 10.77 16.03
CA THR A 333 12.93 11.43 14.86
C THR A 333 11.99 12.52 14.36
N TRP A 334 10.79 12.18 13.89
CA TRP A 334 9.96 13.12 13.15
C TRP A 334 9.21 14.12 14.02
N GLN A 335 8.80 13.73 15.22
CA GLN A 335 7.97 14.60 16.07
C GLN A 335 8.77 15.41 17.10
N VAL A 336 10.07 15.13 17.24
CA VAL A 336 10.92 15.79 18.24
C VAL A 336 12.23 16.32 17.65
N THR A 337 13.05 15.47 17.04
CA THR A 337 14.40 15.84 16.59
C THR A 337 14.40 16.57 15.24
N GLN A 338 13.55 16.14 14.31
CA GLN A 338 13.40 16.65 12.93
C GLN A 338 12.02 17.31 12.73
N LYS A 339 11.49 17.96 13.76
CA LYS A 339 10.19 18.65 13.69
C LYS A 339 10.21 19.84 12.70
N GLU A 340 11.35 20.49 12.51
CA GLU A 340 11.54 21.53 11.50
C GLU A 340 11.45 20.96 10.08
N GLU A 341 12.07 19.81 9.82
CA GLU A 341 11.96 19.12 8.52
C GLU A 341 10.55 18.61 8.26
N THR A 342 9.87 18.08 9.29
CA THR A 342 8.43 17.75 9.22
C THR A 342 7.59 18.95 8.78
N CYS A 343 7.91 20.14 9.30
CA CYS A 343 7.24 21.37 8.93
C CYS A 343 7.50 21.75 7.46
N GLU A 344 8.76 21.67 7.02
CA GLU A 344 9.12 21.99 5.63
C GLU A 344 8.47 21.02 4.64
N LEU A 345 8.46 19.73 4.94
CA LEU A 345 7.77 18.70 4.16
C LEU A 345 6.25 18.97 4.09
N PHE A 346 5.62 19.40 5.18
CA PHE A 346 4.22 19.81 5.16
C PHE A 346 3.98 21.00 4.21
N TYR A 347 4.73 22.09 4.37
CA TYR A 347 4.48 23.29 3.58
C TYR A 347 4.84 23.12 2.09
N THR A 348 5.86 22.33 1.77
CA THR A 348 6.21 22.01 0.37
C THR A 348 5.18 21.08 -0.27
N SER A 349 4.81 19.99 0.40
CA SER A 349 3.95 18.97 -0.22
C SER A 349 2.46 19.30 -0.17
N ILE A 350 1.98 19.99 0.88
CA ILE A 350 0.56 20.27 1.10
C ILE A 350 0.20 21.69 0.71
N ARG A 351 1.02 22.68 1.09
CA ARG A 351 0.79 24.10 0.74
C ARG A 351 1.44 24.54 -0.56
N LYS A 352 2.22 23.64 -1.20
CA LYS A 352 2.89 23.88 -2.48
C LYS A 352 3.83 25.10 -2.46
N LEU A 353 4.40 25.40 -1.30
CA LEU A 353 5.46 26.40 -1.18
C LEU A 353 6.77 25.86 -1.77
N SER A 354 7.63 26.74 -2.28
CA SER A 354 9.02 26.38 -2.57
C SER A 354 9.77 26.01 -1.28
N ALA A 355 10.90 25.32 -1.41
CA ALA A 355 11.73 24.95 -0.25
C ALA A 355 12.13 26.18 0.60
N ASP A 356 12.56 27.27 -0.05
CA ASP A 356 12.93 28.52 0.64
C ASP A 356 11.75 29.19 1.36
N GLU A 357 10.56 29.15 0.76
CA GLU A 357 9.34 29.69 1.37
C GLU A 357 8.89 28.83 2.55
N ALA A 358 8.95 27.51 2.43
CA ALA A 358 8.64 26.57 3.50
C ALA A 358 9.60 26.75 4.69
N ALA A 359 10.91 26.84 4.44
CA ALA A 359 11.90 27.09 5.50
C ALA A 359 11.65 28.43 6.21
N LYS A 360 11.35 29.50 5.45
CA LYS A 360 10.96 30.80 6.03
C LYS A 360 9.69 30.69 6.86
N LYS A 361 8.68 29.96 6.36
CA LYS A 361 7.41 29.76 7.06
C LYS A 361 7.61 29.00 8.37
N CYS A 362 8.39 27.93 8.35
CA CYS A 362 8.75 27.15 9.53
C CYS A 362 9.64 27.91 10.53
N ALA A 363 10.33 28.96 10.07
CA ALA A 363 11.12 29.83 10.93
C ALA A 363 10.29 30.88 11.69
N GLU A 364 9.02 31.13 11.30
CA GLU A 364 8.13 32.10 11.94
C GLU A 364 7.89 31.74 13.42
N PRO A 365 7.89 32.72 14.35
CA PRO A 365 7.67 32.46 15.78
C PRO A 365 6.38 31.71 16.08
N ALA A 366 5.30 32.02 15.34
CA ALA A 366 4.01 31.37 15.49
C ALA A 366 4.10 29.86 15.19
N ILE A 367 4.75 29.47 14.09
CA ILE A 367 4.91 28.06 13.71
C ILE A 367 5.89 27.36 14.65
N LYS A 368 7.04 27.98 14.97
CA LYS A 368 8.02 27.41 15.91
C LYS A 368 7.42 27.06 17.27
N SER A 369 6.50 27.90 17.76
CA SER A 369 5.81 27.65 19.04
C SER A 369 4.90 26.40 19.01
N GLN A 370 4.46 25.98 17.82
CA GLN A 370 3.58 24.83 17.61
C GLN A 370 4.34 23.53 17.40
N LEU A 371 5.57 23.55 16.85
CA LEU A 371 6.33 22.32 16.55
C LEU A 371 6.53 21.38 17.75
N PRO A 372 6.71 21.85 19.00
CA PRO A 372 6.74 20.95 20.16
C PRO A 372 5.44 20.17 20.42
N GLN A 373 4.31 20.54 19.80
CA GLN A 373 3.02 19.88 19.93
C GLN A 373 2.87 18.66 19.01
N LEU A 374 3.79 18.43 18.08
CA LEU A 374 3.75 17.25 17.19
C LEU A 374 3.76 15.94 17.99
N LYS A 375 4.53 15.88 19.08
CA LYS A 375 4.63 14.70 19.97
C LYS A 375 3.41 14.44 20.84
N VAL A 376 2.49 15.41 20.94
CA VAL A 376 1.29 15.27 21.77
C VAL A 376 0.27 14.47 20.96
N PRO A 377 -0.33 13.39 21.46
CA PRO A 377 -1.35 12.65 20.71
C PRO A 377 -2.47 13.57 20.19
N MET A 378 -3.00 13.31 18.98
CA MET A 378 -4.24 13.97 18.55
C MET A 378 -5.38 13.49 19.45
N PRO A 379 -6.27 14.38 19.92
CA PRO A 379 -7.58 13.93 20.38
C PRO A 379 -8.18 13.07 19.26
N ALA A 380 -8.79 11.94 19.60
CA ALA A 380 -9.54 11.15 18.62
C ALA A 380 -10.60 12.08 18.01
N LEU A 381 -10.42 12.46 16.74
CA LEU A 381 -11.44 13.17 16.00
C LEU A 381 -12.56 12.18 15.69
N PRO A 382 -13.85 12.59 15.73
CA PRO A 382 -14.94 11.75 15.26
C PRO A 382 -14.61 11.28 13.85
N ASP A 383 -14.68 9.96 13.64
CA ASP A 383 -14.17 9.24 12.47
C ASP A 383 -14.55 9.95 11.16
N ALA A 384 -13.58 10.64 10.56
CA ALA A 384 -13.73 11.22 9.23
C ALA A 384 -13.35 10.15 8.19
N VAL A 385 -14.41 9.49 7.71
CA VAL A 385 -14.60 8.67 6.48
C VAL A 385 -13.64 7.51 6.26
#